data_AF-A0A0C2BY73-F1
#
_entry.id   AF-A0A0C2BY73-F1
#
_cell.length_a   1.000
_cell.length_b   1.000
_cell.length_c   1.000
_cell.angle_alpha   90.00
_cell.angle_beta   90.00
_cell.angle_gamma   90.00
#
_symmetry.space_group_name_H-M   'P 1'
#
loop_
_entity.id
_entity.type
_entity.pdbx_description
1 polymer ?
#
loop_
_entity_poly.entity_id
_entity_poly.type
_entity_poly.pdbx_seq_one_letter_code
_entity_poly.pdbx_strand_id
1 'polypeptide(L)'
;MTGSEFLANLPKGVSACPFLEHGCHKVGSEQEVKLHMRDDRTLHLVILCRAVIELRKARLQSLRERPYRLAQIEKQLIPAFTVG
;
A
#
# COMPACT_ATOMS: atom_id res chain seq x y z
N MET A 1 3.31 3.48 13.05
CA MET A 1 2.25 2.46 13.12
C MET A 1 1.68 2.27 11.73
N THR A 2 1.83 1.09 11.15
CA THR A 2 1.12 0.71 9.92
C THR A 2 -0.34 0.37 10.26
N GLY A 3 -1.26 0.39 9.28
CA GLY A 3 -2.65 0.02 9.57
C GLY A 3 -2.80 -1.43 10.04
N SER A 4 -1.96 -2.34 9.55
CA SER A 4 -1.84 -3.72 10.04
C SER A 4 -1.52 -3.82 11.54
N GLU A 5 -0.63 -2.97 12.05
CA GLU A 5 -0.31 -2.91 13.49
C GLU A 5 -1.49 -2.36 14.31
N PHE A 6 -2.24 -1.41 13.75
CA PHE A 6 -3.45 -0.89 14.41
C PHE A 6 -4.56 -1.95 14.48
N LEU A 7 -4.79 -2.69 13.39
CA LEU A 7 -5.79 -3.76 13.35
C LEU A 7 -5.49 -4.88 14.35
N ALA A 8 -4.21 -5.21 14.55
CA ALA A 8 -3.77 -6.23 15.50
C ALA A 8 -4.01 -5.84 16.98
N ASN A 9 -4.11 -4.55 17.27
CA ASN A 9 -4.28 -4.01 18.63
C ASN A 9 -5.71 -3.55 18.93
N LEU A 10 -6.69 -3.91 18.10
CA LEU A 10 -8.08 -3.56 18.35
C LEU A 10 -8.64 -4.30 19.58
N PRO A 11 -9.43 -3.63 20.43
CA PRO A 11 -10.14 -4.29 21.53
C PRO A 11 -11.02 -5.43 21.02
N LYS A 12 -11.25 -6.45 21.85
CA LYS A 12 -12.18 -7.55 21.51
C LYS A 12 -13.56 -7.00 21.16
N GLY A 13 -14.12 -7.48 20.05
CA GLY A 13 -15.44 -7.05 19.55
C GLY A 13 -15.42 -5.75 18.73
N VAL A 14 -14.25 -5.11 18.59
CA VAL A 14 -14.06 -3.94 17.74
C VAL A 14 -13.47 -4.36 16.40
N SER A 15 -14.02 -3.81 15.33
CA SER A 15 -13.59 -3.96 13.95
C SER A 15 -13.34 -2.59 13.35
N ALA A 16 -12.40 -2.51 12.40
CA ALA A 16 -12.17 -1.31 11.61
C ALA A 16 -12.56 -1.55 10.16
N CYS A 17 -12.86 -0.46 9.44
CA CYS A 17 -13.10 -0.51 8.02
C CYS A 17 -11.88 -1.09 7.28
N PRO A 18 -12.07 -1.98 6.29
CA PRO A 18 -10.96 -2.51 5.48
C PRO A 18 -10.15 -1.44 4.75
N PHE A 19 -10.71 -0.25 4.57
CA PHE A 19 -10.07 0.89 3.91
C PHE A 19 -9.34 1.83 4.88
N LEU A 20 -9.09 1.41 6.12
CA LEU A 20 -8.38 2.21 7.13
C LEU A 20 -7.02 2.70 6.65
N GLU A 21 -6.23 1.82 6.04
CA GLU A 21 -4.91 2.15 5.47
C GLU A 21 -4.97 3.14 4.30
N HIS A 22 -6.17 3.39 3.79
CA HIS A 22 -6.41 4.27 2.64
C HIS A 22 -7.25 5.50 3.01
N GLY A 23 -7.43 5.77 4.31
CA GLY A 23 -8.01 7.00 4.83
C GLY A 23 -9.43 6.89 5.39
N CYS A 24 -10.00 5.69 5.51
CA CYS A 24 -11.31 5.50 6.13
C CYS A 24 -11.21 5.17 7.62
N HIS A 25 -11.61 6.08 8.50
CA HIS A 25 -11.41 5.94 9.94
C HIS A 25 -12.58 5.29 10.70
N LYS A 26 -13.52 4.61 10.02
CA LYS A 26 -14.63 3.95 10.71
C LYS A 26 -14.12 2.76 11.53
N VAL A 27 -14.42 2.80 12.82
CA VAL A 27 -14.18 1.72 13.79
C VAL A 27 -15.48 1.53 14.59
N GLY A 28 -15.80 0.30 14.97
CA GLY A 28 -17.01 -0.04 15.72
C GLY A 28 -17.22 -1.55 15.80
N SER A 29 -18.43 -1.98 16.11
CA SER A 29 -18.82 -3.40 15.99
C SER A 29 -18.77 -3.85 14.52
N GLU A 30 -18.66 -5.17 14.32
CA GLU A 30 -18.69 -5.76 12.97
C GLU A 30 -19.94 -5.32 12.18
N GLN A 31 -21.09 -5.23 12.84
CA GLN A 31 -22.36 -4.80 12.24
C GLN A 31 -22.30 -3.34 11.77
N GLU A 32 -21.76 -2.44 12.60
CA GLU A 32 -21.62 -1.02 12.26
C GLU A 32 -20.64 -0.79 11.11
N VAL A 33 -19.56 -1.58 11.05
CA VAL A 33 -18.59 -1.52 9.95
C VAL A 33 -19.24 -2.01 8.65
N LYS A 34 -19.98 -3.12 8.69
CA LYS A 34 -20.73 -3.62 7.52
C LYS A 34 -21.76 -2.62 7.02
N LEU A 35 -22.51 -2.00 7.94
CA LEU A 35 -23.49 -0.98 7.61
C LEU A 35 -22.83 0.23 6.93
N HIS A 36 -21.76 0.74 7.52
CA HIS A 36 -20.96 1.83 6.96
C HIS A 36 -20.43 1.51 5.54
N MET A 37 -19.88 0.31 5.32
CA MET A 37 -19.39 -0.08 4.00
C MET A 37 -20.49 -0.06 2.94
N ARG A 38 -21.70 -0.49 3.31
CA ARG A 38 -22.86 -0.51 2.41
C ARG A 38 -23.34 0.90 2.08
N ASP A 39 -23.42 1.76 3.07
CA ASP A 39 -23.99 3.09 2.96
C ASP A 39 -23.01 4.05 2.26
N ASP A 40 -21.70 3.92 2.54
CA ASP A 40 -20.63 4.75 1.96
C ASP A 40 -19.91 4.07 0.78
N ARG A 41 -20.59 3.20 0.02
CA ARG A 41 -19.98 2.41 -1.07
C ARG A 41 -19.25 3.26 -2.12
N THR A 42 -19.77 4.44 -2.45
CA THR A 42 -19.16 5.34 -3.44
C THR A 42 -17.83 5.90 -2.94
N LEU A 43 -17.74 6.26 -1.65
CA LEU A 43 -16.50 6.70 -1.03
C LEU A 43 -15.45 5.59 -1.12
N HIS A 44 -15.82 4.36 -0.73
CA HIS A 44 -14.91 3.22 -0.77
C HIS A 44 -14.45 2.87 -2.19
N LEU A 45 -15.32 3.03 -3.19
CA LEU A 45 -14.93 2.88 -4.60
C LEU A 45 -13.87 3.93 -5.00
N VAL A 46 -14.04 5.19 -4.61
CA VAL A 46 -13.03 6.24 -4.90
C VAL A 46 -11.71 5.92 -4.23
N ILE A 47 -11.74 5.45 -2.98
CA ILE A 47 -10.55 5.03 -2.25
C ILE A 47 -9.84 3.87 -2.99
N LEU A 48 -10.60 2.86 -3.43
CA LEU A 48 -10.06 1.74 -4.21
C LEU A 48 -9.41 2.23 -5.52
N CYS A 49 -10.06 3.11 -6.26
CA CYS A 49 -9.52 3.69 -7.49
C CYS A 49 -8.20 4.44 -7.24
N ARG A 50 -8.11 5.20 -6.14
CA ARG A 50 -6.86 5.88 -5.75
C ARG A 50 -5.74 4.89 -5.44
N ALA A 51 -6.04 3.82 -4.68
CA ALA A 51 -5.05 2.78 -4.37
C ALA A 51 -4.51 2.12 -5.66
N VAL A 52 -5.38 1.84 -6.64
CA VAL A 52 -4.98 1.29 -7.94
C VAL A 52 -4.07 2.25 -8.72
N ILE A 53 -4.34 3.56 -8.69
CA ILE A 53 -3.49 4.58 -9.32
C ILE A 53 -2.10 4.60 -8.68
N GLU A 54 -2.02 4.60 -7.36
CA GLU A 54 -0.73 4.60 -6.65
C GLU A 54 0.06 3.31 -6.91
N LEU A 55 -0.62 2.15 -6.94
CA LEU A 55 0.02 0.89 -7.33
C LEU A 55 0.61 0.95 -8.75
N ARG A 56 -0.12 1.55 -9.69
CA ARG A 56 0.36 1.74 -11.07
C ARG A 56 1.59 2.65 -11.11
N LYS A 57 1.60 3.74 -10.35
CA LYS A 57 2.77 4.64 -10.25
C LYS A 57 3.98 3.91 -9.66
N ALA A 58 3.80 3.20 -8.56
CA ALA A 58 4.86 2.42 -7.91
C ALA A 58 5.44 1.37 -8.86
N ARG A 59 4.59 0.67 -9.63
CA ARG A 59 5.03 -0.28 -10.66
C ARG A 59 5.88 0.40 -11.73
N LEU A 60 5.43 1.54 -12.26
CA LEU A 60 6.19 2.29 -13.28
C LEU A 60 7.53 2.79 -12.73
N GLN A 61 7.56 3.25 -11.48
CA GLN A 61 8.79 3.66 -10.83
C GLN A 61 9.77 2.49 -10.66
N SER A 62 9.29 1.33 -10.19
CA SER A 62 10.11 0.12 -10.06
C SER A 62 10.70 -0.32 -11.40
N LEU A 63 9.92 -0.25 -12.49
CA LEU A 63 10.39 -0.56 -13.84
C LEU A 63 11.43 0.43 -14.36
N ARG A 64 11.44 1.69 -13.89
CA ARG A 64 12.45 2.69 -14.25
C ARG A 64 13.72 2.57 -13.42
N GLU A 65 13.58 2.35 -12.12
CA GLU A 65 14.71 2.26 -11.19
C GLU A 65 15.53 0.99 -11.38
N ARG A 66 14.89 -0.14 -11.71
CA ARG A 66 15.57 -1.42 -11.82
C ARG A 66 16.66 -1.44 -12.91
N PRO A 67 16.41 -0.99 -14.16
CA PRO A 67 17.46 -0.83 -15.17
C PRO A 67 18.57 0.13 -14.73
N TYR A 68 18.22 1.24 -14.07
CA TYR A 68 19.21 2.20 -13.59
C TYR A 68 20.16 1.58 -12.55
N ARG A 69 19.62 0.85 -11.57
CA ARG A 69 20.43 0.14 -10.57
C ARG A 69 21.31 -0.92 -11.22
N LEU A 70 20.79 -1.69 -12.18
CA LEU A 70 21.59 -2.68 -12.90
C LEU A 70 22.75 -2.02 -13.65
N ALA A 71 22.50 -0.93 -14.38
CA ALA A 71 23.54 -0.18 -15.08
C ALA A 71 24.59 0.42 -14.12
N GLN A 72 24.19 0.87 -12.92
CA GLN A 72 25.13 1.33 -11.89
C GLN A 72 26.03 0.19 -11.40
N ILE A 73 25.45 -0.99 -11.12
CA ILE A 73 26.20 -2.16 -10.68
C ILE A 73 27.18 -2.61 -11.78
N GLU A 74 26.73 -2.70 -13.04
CA GLU A 74 27.61 -3.04 -14.17
C GLU A 74 28.78 -2.07 -14.30
N LYS A 75 28.54 -0.76 -14.19
CA LYS A 75 29.60 0.26 -14.20
C LYS A 75 30.59 0.12 -13.04
N GLN A 76 30.18 -0.41 -11.90
CA GLN A 76 31.06 -0.67 -10.76
C GLN A 76 31.85 -1.98 -10.92
N LEU A 77 31.30 -2.96 -11.65
CA LEU A 77 31.95 -4.24 -11.89
C LEU A 77 33.00 -4.18 -13.00
N ILE A 78 32.76 -3.46 -14.10
CA ILE A 78 33.70 -3.37 -15.24
C ILE A 78 35.11 -2.89 -14.83
N PRO A 79 35.28 -1.87 -13.96
CA PRO A 79 36.58 -1.46 -13.44
C PRO A 79 37.26 -2.53 -12.57
N ALA A 80 36.49 -3.37 -11.86
CA ALA A 80 37.04 -4.41 -10.98
C ALA A 80 37.64 -5.59 -11.76
N PHE A 81 37.17 -5.85 -12.99
CA PHE A 81 37.66 -6.93 -13.85
C PHE A 81 38.77 -6.51 -14.84
N THR A 82 39.10 -5.22 -14.93
CA THR A 82 40.09 -4.68 -15.89
C THR A 82 41.46 -4.36 -15.27
N VAL A 83 41.63 -4.61 -13.96
CA VAL A 83 42.90 -4.42 -13.22
C VAL A 83 43.43 -5.77 -12.68
N GLY A 84 43.14 -6.87 -13.39
CA GLY A 84 43.65 -8.22 -13.08
C GLY A 84 44.80 -8.63 -13.98
#